data_AF-A0A383DGA0-F1
#
_entry.id   AF-A0A383DGA0-F1
#
_cell.length_a   1.000
_cell.length_b   1.000
_cell.length_c   1.000
_cell.angle_alpha   90.00
_cell.angle_beta   90.00
_cell.angle_gamma   90.00
#
_symmetry.space_group_name_H-M   'P 1'
#
loop_
_entity.id
_entity.type
_entity.pdbx_description
1 polymer ?
#
loop_
_entity_poly.entity_id
_entity_poly.type
_entity_poly.pdbx_seq_one_letter_code
_entity_poly.pdbx_strand_id
1 'polypeptide(L)'
;MTLILSVAVVAAEVQKTNEQFVVAKGLAVRPFATQGQLSNPSSIDVDDRGRVWVAEAFNYRKKTRKAGDRILILEDSNADGRADKTTVFYQNPDIDGVHGVCVLGNKAIVSAPDRILLITDTDGDDKSDAKKVLFTGKVLNPVNGQHDHAIHAVMFGPDGRLYFNFGNFNAG
;
A
#
# COMPACT_ATOMS: atom_id res chain seq x y z
N MET A 1 -17.90 -2.11 57.27
CA MET A 1 -17.68 -1.52 55.93
C MET A 1 -16.68 -0.39 56.09
N THR A 2 -15.46 -0.58 55.55
CA THR A 2 -14.56 0.42 54.93
C THR A 2 -13.31 -0.38 54.56
N LEU A 3 -13.16 -0.74 53.28
CA LEU A 3 -11.89 -1.22 52.73
C LEU A 3 -11.23 -0.01 52.07
N ILE A 4 -10.08 0.41 52.56
CA ILE A 4 -9.25 1.45 51.93
C ILE A 4 -8.44 0.76 50.84
N LEU A 5 -8.72 1.08 49.57
CA LEU A 5 -7.93 0.64 48.43
C LEU A 5 -6.82 1.68 48.20
N SER A 6 -5.57 1.34 48.53
CA SER A 6 -4.41 2.13 48.14
C SER A 6 -4.11 1.89 46.66
N VAL A 7 -4.31 2.90 45.81
CA VAL A 7 -3.83 2.86 44.41
C VAL A 7 -2.33 3.16 44.43
N ALA A 8 -1.52 2.13 44.25
CA ALA A 8 -0.11 2.32 43.91
C ALA A 8 -0.05 2.92 42.50
N VAL A 9 0.37 4.18 42.40
CA VAL A 9 0.75 4.79 41.12
C VAL A 9 2.03 4.10 40.67
N VAL A 10 1.91 3.06 39.86
CA VAL A 10 3.06 2.50 39.14
C VAL A 10 3.37 3.49 38.03
N ALA A 11 4.43 4.27 38.23
CA ALA A 11 4.99 5.13 37.19
C ALA A 11 5.26 4.27 35.95
N ALA A 12 4.77 4.70 34.79
CA ALA A 12 4.88 3.95 33.55
C ALA A 12 6.33 3.94 33.07
N GLU A 13 6.98 2.78 33.13
CA GLU A 13 8.26 2.54 32.48
C GLU A 13 8.06 2.53 30.96
N VAL A 14 8.77 3.43 30.28
CA VAL A 14 8.80 3.53 28.81
C VAL A 14 9.72 2.43 28.28
N GLN A 15 9.19 1.46 27.55
CA GLN A 15 10.02 0.53 26.77
C GLN A 15 10.42 1.19 25.45
N LYS A 16 11.69 1.59 25.34
CA LYS A 16 12.30 2.00 24.06
C LYS A 16 12.43 0.76 23.16
N THR A 17 11.77 0.76 22.02
CA THR A 17 12.10 -0.15 20.91
C THR A 17 12.85 0.63 19.82
N ASN A 18 14.13 0.33 19.64
CA ASN A 18 15.01 0.79 18.55
C ASN A 18 15.05 2.32 18.30
N GLU A 19 15.12 3.09 19.38
CA GLU A 19 15.57 4.50 19.50
C GLU A 19 14.86 5.63 18.71
N GLN A 20 13.92 5.38 17.79
CA GLN A 20 13.38 6.46 16.93
C GLN A 20 11.86 6.67 16.97
N PHE A 21 11.07 5.77 17.55
CA PHE A 21 9.61 5.90 17.60
C PHE A 21 9.14 6.13 19.05
N VAL A 22 8.31 7.15 19.23
CA VAL A 22 7.52 7.34 20.47
C VAL A 22 6.16 6.67 20.23
N VAL A 23 5.85 5.65 21.02
CA VAL A 23 4.60 4.88 20.91
C VAL A 23 3.71 5.12 22.13
N ALA A 24 2.39 5.17 21.90
CA ALA A 24 1.43 5.29 22.99
C ALA A 24 1.44 4.04 23.88
N LYS A 25 1.07 4.21 25.16
CA LYS A 25 0.99 3.10 26.12
C LYS A 25 0.05 2.00 25.58
N GLY A 26 0.51 0.76 25.59
CA GLY A 26 -0.24 -0.40 25.11
C GLY A 26 -0.05 -0.73 23.63
N LEU A 27 0.72 0.08 22.89
CA LEU A 27 1.08 -0.19 21.49
C LEU A 27 2.56 -0.55 21.37
N ALA A 28 2.89 -1.30 20.30
CA ALA A 28 4.25 -1.63 19.93
C ALA A 28 4.44 -1.42 18.41
N VAL A 29 5.62 -0.98 18.01
CA VAL A 29 6.03 -0.94 16.60
C VAL A 29 6.98 -2.09 16.34
N ARG A 30 6.69 -2.88 15.32
CA ARG A 30 7.52 -4.01 14.88
C ARG A 30 7.63 -3.99 13.36
N PRO A 31 8.79 -4.34 12.77
CA PRO A 31 8.90 -4.51 11.33
C PRO A 31 8.03 -5.68 10.87
N PHE A 32 7.09 -5.42 9.96
CA PHE A 32 6.33 -6.46 9.28
C PHE A 32 7.10 -6.98 8.05
N ALA A 33 7.65 -6.09 7.24
CA ALA A 33 8.50 -6.41 6.10
C ALA A 33 9.65 -5.40 6.00
N THR A 34 10.79 -5.85 5.47
CA THR A 34 12.02 -5.06 5.40
C THR A 34 12.63 -5.01 4.00
N GLN A 35 13.73 -4.27 3.88
CA GLN A 35 14.54 -4.26 2.67
C GLN A 35 14.91 -5.70 2.26
N GLY A 36 14.78 -5.99 0.96
CA GLY A 36 14.90 -7.34 0.39
C GLY A 36 13.54 -7.93 -0.01
N GLN A 37 12.47 -7.62 0.72
CA GLN A 37 11.09 -7.99 0.34
C GLN A 37 10.47 -6.91 -0.55
N LEU A 38 10.69 -5.65 -0.19
CA LEU A 38 10.20 -4.46 -0.90
C LEU A 38 11.27 -3.36 -0.89
N SER A 39 11.05 -2.31 -1.69
CA SER A 39 12.02 -1.21 -1.86
C SER A 39 11.41 0.18 -1.66
N ASN A 40 10.35 0.55 -2.38
CA ASN A 40 9.75 1.89 -2.32
C ASN A 40 8.22 1.81 -2.19
N PRO A 41 7.68 1.45 -1.01
CA PRO A 41 6.25 1.35 -0.79
C PRO A 41 5.62 2.74 -0.81
N SER A 42 4.57 2.93 -1.62
CA SER A 42 3.85 4.20 -1.74
C SER A 42 2.44 4.15 -1.16
N SER A 43 1.79 2.98 -1.22
CA SER A 43 0.46 2.72 -0.66
C SER A 43 0.37 1.26 -0.26
N ILE A 44 -0.49 0.98 0.73
CA ILE A 44 -0.83 -0.38 1.14
C ILE A 44 -2.34 -0.56 1.23
N ASP A 45 -2.79 -1.81 1.12
CA ASP A 45 -4.13 -2.25 1.49
C ASP A 45 -4.06 -3.68 2.06
N VAL A 46 -5.12 -4.16 2.71
CA VAL A 46 -5.17 -5.49 3.33
C VAL A 46 -6.36 -6.26 2.76
N ASP A 47 -6.11 -7.47 2.27
CA ASP A 47 -7.17 -8.32 1.74
C ASP A 47 -7.93 -9.10 2.83
N ASP A 48 -8.99 -9.80 2.41
CA ASP A 48 -9.84 -10.62 3.28
C ASP A 48 -9.12 -11.82 3.92
N ARG A 49 -7.91 -12.13 3.43
CA ARG A 49 -7.01 -13.17 3.96
C ARG A 49 -5.96 -12.60 4.92
N GLY A 50 -5.98 -11.29 5.18
CA GLY A 50 -5.02 -10.61 6.06
C GLY A 50 -3.65 -10.37 5.44
N ARG A 51 -3.51 -10.53 4.11
CA ARG A 51 -2.25 -10.26 3.40
C ARG A 51 -2.14 -8.78 3.10
N VAL A 52 -0.92 -8.24 3.19
CA VAL A 52 -0.66 -6.82 2.92
C VAL A 52 -0.26 -6.64 1.46
N TRP A 53 -1.07 -5.88 0.73
CA TRP A 53 -0.80 -5.51 -0.65
C TRP A 53 -0.04 -4.20 -0.69
N VAL A 54 0.95 -4.09 -1.57
CA VAL A 54 1.85 -2.91 -1.63
C VAL A 54 1.96 -2.41 -3.05
N ALA A 55 1.63 -1.14 -3.26
CA ALA A 55 2.07 -0.39 -4.43
C ALA A 55 3.54 -0.02 -4.24
N GLU A 56 4.43 -0.54 -5.09
CA GLU A 56 5.86 -0.25 -5.01
C GLU A 56 6.33 0.61 -6.18
N ALA A 57 6.50 1.90 -5.91
CA ALA A 57 6.85 2.95 -6.86
C ALA A 57 8.38 3.08 -7.06
N PHE A 58 9.09 1.97 -7.31
CA PHE A 58 10.54 2.00 -7.45
C PHE A 58 11.00 2.92 -8.59
N ASN A 59 10.23 3.02 -9.67
CA ASN A 59 10.49 3.91 -10.80
C ASN A 59 9.94 5.34 -10.59
N TYR A 60 9.63 5.75 -9.37
CA TYR A 60 9.17 7.12 -9.15
C TYR A 60 10.25 8.15 -9.52
N ARG A 61 9.93 9.03 -10.48
CA ARG A 61 10.79 10.03 -11.14
C ARG A 61 12.06 9.48 -11.82
N LYS A 62 12.24 8.15 -11.87
CA LYS A 62 13.41 7.47 -12.46
C LYS A 62 12.97 6.21 -13.21
N LYS A 63 13.55 5.89 -14.36
CA LYS A 63 13.20 4.65 -15.10
C LYS A 63 14.29 3.59 -14.98
N THR A 64 14.55 3.15 -13.75
CA THR A 64 15.67 2.25 -13.43
C THR A 64 15.31 0.79 -13.65
N ARG A 65 14.13 0.33 -13.22
CA ARG A 65 13.67 -1.05 -13.35
C ARG A 65 12.92 -1.22 -14.67
N LYS A 66 13.53 -1.90 -15.65
CA LYS A 66 12.95 -2.14 -16.98
C LYS A 66 11.60 -2.87 -16.96
N ALA A 67 11.41 -3.77 -16.01
CA ALA A 67 10.15 -4.50 -15.84
C ALA A 67 8.98 -3.61 -15.34
N GLY A 68 9.28 -2.37 -14.93
CA GLY A 68 8.30 -1.43 -14.42
C GLY A 68 8.04 -1.55 -12.91
N ASP A 69 7.15 -0.71 -12.41
CA ASP A 69 6.63 -0.78 -11.05
C ASP A 69 5.76 -2.01 -10.80
N ARG A 70 5.54 -2.33 -9.52
CA ARG A 70 4.89 -3.59 -9.12
C ARG A 70 3.88 -3.41 -8.00
N ILE A 71 2.88 -4.29 -8.02
CA ILE A 71 1.98 -4.59 -6.90
C ILE A 71 2.48 -5.89 -6.27
N LEU A 72 2.76 -5.83 -4.97
CA LEU A 72 3.20 -6.96 -4.17
C LEU A 72 2.08 -7.45 -3.26
N ILE A 73 2.13 -8.73 -2.93
CA ILE A 73 1.38 -9.34 -1.83
C ILE A 73 2.40 -9.86 -0.83
N LEU A 74 2.28 -9.40 0.42
CA LEU A 74 3.11 -9.81 1.55
C LEU A 74 2.24 -10.65 2.50
N GLU A 75 2.69 -11.86 2.79
CA GLU A 75 1.95 -12.85 3.56
C GLU A 75 2.79 -13.29 4.77
N ASP A 76 2.13 -13.33 5.93
CA ASP A 76 2.61 -13.92 7.18
C ASP A 76 1.90 -15.26 7.33
N SER A 77 2.57 -16.35 6.93
CA SER A 77 1.98 -17.69 6.89
C SER A 77 2.04 -18.41 8.23
N ASN A 78 2.85 -17.90 9.16
CA ASN A 78 3.08 -18.50 10.48
C ASN A 78 2.46 -17.70 11.65
N ALA A 79 1.83 -16.55 11.35
CA ALA A 79 1.17 -15.63 12.27
C ALA A 79 2.10 -15.05 13.36
N ASP A 80 3.40 -14.88 13.06
CA ASP A 80 4.38 -14.28 13.98
C ASP A 80 4.43 -12.74 13.93
N GLY A 81 3.64 -12.14 13.04
CA GLY A 81 3.58 -10.71 12.80
C GLY A 81 4.63 -10.21 11.81
N ARG A 82 5.26 -11.09 11.03
CA ARG A 82 6.22 -10.76 9.96
C ARG A 82 5.85 -11.45 8.67
N ALA A 83 5.98 -10.73 7.57
CA ALA A 83 5.85 -11.34 6.26
C ALA A 83 7.01 -12.32 6.01
N ASP A 84 6.69 -13.56 5.66
CA ASP A 84 7.64 -14.60 5.27
C ASP A 84 7.62 -14.88 3.75
N LYS A 85 6.57 -14.43 3.07
CA LYS A 85 6.38 -14.62 1.63
C LYS A 85 6.08 -13.31 0.93
N THR A 86 6.61 -13.19 -0.29
CA THR A 86 6.41 -12.03 -1.17
C THR A 86 6.07 -12.52 -2.56
N THR A 87 4.87 -12.19 -3.03
CA THR A 87 4.41 -12.49 -4.39
C THR A 87 4.32 -11.20 -5.19
N VAL A 88 4.76 -11.23 -6.45
CA VAL A 88 4.49 -10.13 -7.39
C VAL A 88 3.16 -10.40 -8.07
N PHE A 89 2.11 -9.69 -7.67
CA PHE A 89 0.77 -9.83 -8.26
C PHE A 89 0.72 -9.23 -9.66
N TYR A 90 1.28 -8.02 -9.82
CA TYR A 90 1.37 -7.36 -11.12
C TYR A 90 2.67 -6.58 -11.22
N GLN A 91 3.31 -6.62 -12.39
CA GLN A 91 4.48 -5.81 -12.67
C GLN A 91 4.53 -5.42 -14.14
N ASN A 92 4.56 -4.13 -14.43
CA ASN A 92 4.61 -3.62 -15.80
C ASN A 92 5.00 -2.14 -15.84
N PRO A 93 5.69 -1.65 -16.89
CA PRO A 93 6.01 -0.22 -17.02
C PRO A 93 4.80 0.71 -17.14
N ASP A 94 3.61 0.19 -17.45
CA ASP A 94 2.40 1.00 -17.57
C ASP A 94 1.83 1.51 -16.23
N ILE A 95 2.32 0.96 -15.12
CA ILE A 95 2.06 1.44 -13.76
C ILE A 95 3.28 2.17 -13.14
N ASP A 96 4.29 2.54 -13.93
CA ASP A 96 5.40 3.36 -13.44
C ASP A 96 4.87 4.66 -12.79
N GLY A 97 5.21 4.87 -11.52
CA GLY A 97 4.64 5.95 -10.70
C GLY A 97 3.36 5.58 -9.95
N VAL A 98 3.18 4.29 -9.63
CA VAL A 98 2.04 3.77 -8.86
C VAL A 98 2.01 4.33 -7.44
N HIS A 99 0.89 4.93 -7.02
CA HIS A 99 0.74 5.51 -5.67
C HIS A 99 -0.53 5.06 -4.93
N GLY A 100 -1.24 4.07 -5.45
CA GLY A 100 -2.52 3.62 -4.91
C GLY A 100 -2.79 2.18 -5.28
N VAL A 101 -3.25 1.43 -4.29
CA VAL A 101 -3.74 0.05 -4.41
C VAL A 101 -4.97 -0.08 -3.51
N CYS A 102 -6.04 -0.66 -4.05
CA CYS A 102 -7.25 -1.02 -3.31
C CYS A 102 -7.69 -2.42 -3.74
N VAL A 103 -7.85 -3.34 -2.80
CA VAL A 103 -8.03 -4.78 -3.05
C VAL A 103 -9.49 -5.17 -2.90
N LEU A 104 -9.98 -5.98 -3.84
CA LEU A 104 -11.35 -6.50 -3.88
C LEU A 104 -11.32 -7.97 -4.32
N GLY A 105 -11.13 -8.88 -3.37
CA GLY A 105 -11.01 -10.31 -3.63
C GLY A 105 -9.87 -10.60 -4.62
N ASN A 106 -10.20 -11.18 -5.78
CA ASN A 106 -9.22 -11.47 -6.84
C ASN A 106 -8.85 -10.26 -7.72
N LYS A 107 -9.10 -9.04 -7.26
CA LYS A 107 -8.88 -7.81 -8.03
C LYS A 107 -8.14 -6.77 -7.21
N ALA A 108 -7.38 -5.95 -7.91
CA ALA A 108 -6.81 -4.72 -7.37
C ALA A 108 -7.15 -3.54 -8.28
N ILE A 109 -7.68 -2.47 -7.69
CA ILE A 109 -7.75 -1.15 -8.31
C ILE A 109 -6.43 -0.45 -8.03
N VAL A 110 -5.75 -0.03 -9.10
CA VAL A 110 -4.40 0.52 -9.05
C VAL A 110 -4.38 1.87 -9.75
N SER A 111 -3.81 2.87 -9.10
CA SER A 111 -3.55 4.17 -9.75
C SER A 111 -2.23 4.14 -10.49
N ALA A 112 -2.20 4.61 -11.74
CA ALA A 112 -1.00 5.09 -12.40
C ALA A 112 -1.17 6.62 -12.63
N PRO A 113 -0.10 7.36 -12.99
CA PRO A 113 -0.15 8.82 -13.00
C PRO A 113 -1.35 9.43 -13.74
N ASP A 114 -1.74 8.85 -14.87
CA ASP A 114 -2.79 9.35 -15.77
C ASP A 114 -4.02 8.42 -15.86
N ARG A 115 -4.10 7.32 -15.09
CA ARG A 115 -5.20 6.36 -15.22
C ARG A 115 -5.46 5.56 -13.95
N ILE A 116 -6.67 5.01 -13.86
CA ILE A 116 -7.03 4.00 -12.86
C ILE A 116 -7.24 2.67 -13.60
N LEU A 117 -6.59 1.63 -13.11
CA LEU A 117 -6.62 0.28 -13.66
C LEU A 117 -7.33 -0.66 -12.70
N LEU A 118 -8.19 -1.53 -13.23
CA LEU A 118 -8.65 -2.73 -12.57
C LEU A 118 -7.80 -3.90 -13.06
N ILE A 119 -7.04 -4.48 -12.16
CA ILE A 119 -6.16 -5.62 -12.39
C ILE A 119 -6.82 -6.83 -11.74
N THR A 120 -6.90 -7.96 -12.45
CA THR A 120 -7.62 -9.15 -12.00
C THR A 120 -6.75 -10.38 -12.19
N ASP A 121 -6.81 -11.28 -11.23
CA ASP A 121 -6.34 -12.67 -11.29
C ASP A 121 -7.57 -13.57 -11.53
N THR A 122 -7.67 -14.19 -12.71
CA THR A 122 -8.83 -15.04 -13.06
C THR A 122 -8.68 -16.51 -12.72
N ASP A 123 -7.47 -16.98 -12.37
CA ASP A 123 -7.19 -18.39 -12.09
C ASP A 123 -6.81 -18.69 -10.64
N GLY A 124 -6.60 -17.66 -9.81
CA GLY A 124 -6.37 -17.75 -8.38
C GLY A 124 -4.92 -18.08 -8.00
N ASP A 125 -3.95 -17.86 -8.90
CA ASP A 125 -2.52 -18.12 -8.64
C ASP A 125 -1.79 -16.95 -7.95
N ASP A 126 -2.51 -15.91 -7.55
CA ASP A 126 -2.01 -14.66 -6.98
C ASP A 126 -1.14 -13.85 -7.97
N LYS A 127 -1.33 -14.05 -9.27
CA LYS A 127 -0.79 -13.21 -10.34
C LYS A 127 -1.89 -12.80 -11.29
N SER A 128 -1.91 -11.52 -11.62
CA SER A 128 -2.94 -11.03 -12.52
C SER A 128 -2.71 -11.47 -13.96
N ASP A 129 -3.80 -11.79 -14.64
CA ASP A 129 -3.86 -12.20 -16.05
C ASP A 129 -4.81 -11.31 -16.87
N ALA A 130 -5.58 -10.43 -16.21
CA ALA A 130 -6.51 -9.52 -16.84
C ALA A 130 -6.37 -8.07 -16.32
N LYS A 131 -6.56 -7.10 -17.22
CA LYS A 131 -6.48 -5.67 -16.94
C LYS A 131 -7.54 -4.89 -17.70
N LYS A 132 -8.19 -3.93 -17.03
CA LYS A 132 -9.17 -3.00 -17.60
C LYS A 132 -8.91 -1.57 -17.13
N VAL A 133 -9.00 -0.59 -18.01
CA VAL A 133 -8.96 0.82 -17.63
C VAL A 133 -10.33 1.24 -17.09
N LEU A 134 -10.36 1.83 -15.89
CA LEU A 134 -11.56 2.37 -15.26
C LEU A 134 -11.71 3.87 -15.48
N PHE A 135 -10.59 4.59 -15.55
CA PHE A 135 -10.53 6.02 -15.73
C PHE A 135 -9.25 6.41 -16.46
N THR A 136 -9.34 7.41 -17.34
CA THR A 136 -8.20 8.04 -17.98
C THR A 136 -8.28 9.53 -17.73
N GLY A 137 -7.22 10.09 -17.15
CA GLY A 137 -6.99 11.51 -16.99
C GLY A 137 -5.85 12.00 -17.89
N LYS A 138 -5.51 13.28 -17.75
CA LYS A 138 -4.38 13.90 -18.43
C LYS A 138 -3.50 14.59 -17.42
N VAL A 139 -2.21 14.23 -17.38
CA VAL A 139 -1.20 14.86 -16.53
C VAL A 139 -0.44 15.91 -17.33
N LEU A 140 -0.37 17.15 -16.82
CA LEU A 140 0.37 18.24 -17.45
C LEU A 140 1.88 18.11 -17.17
N ASN A 141 2.72 18.53 -18.11
CA ASN A 141 4.20 18.58 -18.02
C ASN A 141 4.86 17.46 -17.18
N PRO A 142 4.58 16.16 -17.42
CA PRO A 142 5.07 15.10 -16.57
C PRO A 142 6.58 14.88 -16.77
N VAL A 143 7.30 14.57 -15.69
CA VAL A 143 8.69 14.11 -15.77
C VAL A 143 8.67 12.60 -15.95
N ASN A 144 9.16 12.11 -17.09
CA ASN A 144 9.14 10.67 -17.43
C ASN A 144 7.73 10.04 -17.42
N GLY A 145 6.68 10.84 -17.63
CA GLY A 145 5.28 10.38 -17.55
C GLY A 145 4.67 10.42 -16.14
N GLN A 146 5.36 10.99 -15.15
CA GLN A 146 4.94 11.01 -13.75
C GLN A 146 4.91 12.44 -13.17
N HIS A 147 4.10 12.66 -12.13
CA HIS A 147 4.00 13.92 -11.38
C HIS A 147 3.61 13.64 -9.91
N ASP A 148 4.03 14.45 -8.94
CA ASP A 148 3.63 14.33 -7.52
C ASP A 148 2.18 14.73 -7.25
N HIS A 149 1.57 15.46 -8.18
CA HIS A 149 0.17 15.87 -8.14
C HIS A 149 -0.69 15.10 -9.16
N ALA A 150 -0.29 13.86 -9.49
CA ALA A 150 -1.01 12.95 -10.38
C ALA A 150 -2.12 12.18 -9.63
N ILE A 151 -2.66 11.11 -10.22
CA ILE A 151 -3.64 10.22 -9.53
C ILE A 151 -2.90 9.36 -8.51
N HIS A 152 -3.29 9.40 -7.23
CA HIS A 152 -2.66 8.63 -6.16
C HIS A 152 -3.64 7.67 -5.45
N ALA A 153 -4.16 8.04 -4.29
CA ALA A 153 -5.01 7.17 -3.49
C ALA A 153 -6.26 6.75 -4.27
N VAL A 154 -6.59 5.47 -4.15
CA VAL A 154 -7.82 4.84 -4.63
C VAL A 154 -8.38 4.02 -3.48
N MET A 155 -9.64 4.18 -3.13
CA MET A 155 -10.26 3.45 -2.01
C MET A 155 -11.77 3.45 -2.10
N PHE A 156 -12.42 2.42 -1.55
CA PHE A 156 -13.87 2.44 -1.36
C PHE A 156 -14.27 3.18 -0.08
N GLY A 157 -15.32 3.97 -0.18
CA GLY A 157 -16.01 4.52 0.98
C GLY A 157 -17.01 3.50 1.56
N PRO A 158 -17.47 3.70 2.80
CA PRO A 158 -18.50 2.85 3.42
C PRO A 158 -19.85 2.93 2.72
N ASP A 159 -20.04 3.89 1.81
CA ASP A 159 -21.20 4.03 0.93
C ASP A 159 -21.12 3.19 -0.35
N GLY A 160 -20.06 2.39 -0.50
CA GLY A 160 -19.84 1.53 -1.66
C GLY A 160 -19.35 2.27 -2.90
N ARG A 161 -18.94 3.54 -2.79
CA ARG A 161 -18.40 4.31 -3.92
C ARG A 161 -16.87 4.25 -3.94
N LEU A 162 -16.31 4.26 -5.15
CA LEU A 162 -14.87 4.38 -5.36
C LEU A 162 -14.47 5.87 -5.32
N TYR A 163 -13.55 6.19 -4.43
CA TYR A 163 -12.93 7.50 -4.30
C TYR A 163 -11.49 7.47 -4.78
N PHE A 164 -11.08 8.53 -5.45
CA PHE A 164 -9.68 8.75 -5.78
C PHE A 164 -9.36 10.24 -5.78
N ASN A 165 -8.09 10.59 -5.58
CA ASN A 165 -7.62 11.96 -5.73
C ASN A 165 -6.88 12.11 -7.07
N PHE A 166 -7.09 13.26 -7.72
CA PHE A 166 -6.30 13.70 -8.85
C PHE A 166 -5.87 15.14 -8.59
N GLY A 167 -4.59 15.36 -8.32
CA GLY A 167 -4.07 16.68 -7.95
C GLY A 167 -4.22 17.72 -9.07
N ASN A 168 -3.95 18.99 -8.75
CA ASN A 168 -4.17 20.14 -9.63
C ASN A 168 -3.25 20.23 -10.86
N PHE A 169 -2.49 19.19 -11.16
CA PHE A 169 -1.64 19.09 -12.36
C PHE A 169 -2.27 18.21 -13.43
N ASN A 170 -3.60 18.34 -13.51
CA ASN A 170 -4.44 17.70 -14.51
C ASN A 170 -4.94 18.74 -15.53
N ALA A 171 -5.30 18.28 -16.72
CA ALA A 171 -6.11 19.07 -17.64
C ALA A 171 -7.57 18.59 -17.53
N GLY A 172 -8.46 19.49 -17.14
CA GLY A 172 -9.91 19.30 -17.19
C GLY A 172 -10.45 19.27 -18.61
#